data_AF-A0A317JDH5-F1
#
_entry.id   AF-A0A317JDH5-F1
#
_cell.length_a   1.000
_cell.length_b   1.000
_cell.length_c   1.000
_cell.angle_alpha   90.00
_cell.angle_beta   90.00
_cell.angle_gamma   90.00
#
_symmetry.space_group_name_H-M   'P 1'
#
loop_
_entity.id
_entity.type
_entity.pdbx_description
1 polymer ?
#
loop_
_entity_poly.entity_id
_entity_poly.type
_entity_poly.pdbx_seq_one_letter_code
_entity_poly.pdbx_strand_id
1 'polypeptide(L)'
;MSNVVCPRCGATVDNLQQLDPQTVEQISERNREQVPPQICMSCYRSLVAGESSTKSSGSALLAQERAREQRKLMLWKSRVSLIKKARACMNEKAFSEAAVSYEKYIRVLEVVFDVQAGELTPEHFKDSARTQELTVVASVFWDLLRIYDTSEKYGDRQGLAAQKLAQFLRFTPIYPDILRKAESFSRTAKNPAIIRTFIKAASENKGKCFIATSAFGSEDCIEVLVLRIWRDQTLNHSMPGRIFVRCYEWVSPSLAELLDHASVLKPLVRALLRMWIGVVIR
;
A
#
# COMPACT_ATOMS: atom_id res chain seq x y z
N MET A 1 19.11 -38.71 -34.67
CA MET A 1 20.17 -37.96 -33.97
C MET A 1 20.81 -38.92 -33.00
N SER A 2 22.11 -39.17 -33.14
CA SER A 2 22.82 -40.17 -32.34
C SER A 2 23.15 -39.55 -30.98
N ASN A 3 22.41 -39.94 -29.95
CA ASN A 3 22.66 -39.48 -28.58
C ASN A 3 23.96 -40.12 -28.06
N VAL A 4 24.93 -39.30 -27.68
CA VAL A 4 26.24 -39.75 -27.16
C VAL A 4 26.42 -39.29 -25.72
N VAL A 5 27.06 -40.11 -24.88
CA VAL A 5 27.31 -39.79 -23.47
C VAL A 5 28.65 -39.08 -23.33
N CYS A 6 28.66 -37.92 -22.67
CA CYS A 6 29.88 -37.18 -22.37
C CYS A 6 30.76 -37.94 -21.35
N PRO A 7 32.03 -38.25 -21.66
CA PRO A 7 32.88 -39.03 -20.77
C PRO A 7 33.31 -38.27 -19.51
N ARG A 8 33.14 -36.95 -19.46
CA ARG A 8 33.46 -36.13 -18.27
C ARG A 8 32.29 -35.97 -17.30
N CYS A 9 31.09 -35.65 -17.80
CA CYS A 9 29.94 -35.35 -16.94
C CYS A 9 28.80 -36.38 -17.00
N GLY A 10 28.89 -37.40 -17.87
CA GLY A 10 27.87 -38.43 -18.03
C GLY A 10 26.57 -37.96 -18.70
N ALA A 11 26.47 -36.69 -19.11
CA ALA A 11 25.28 -36.17 -19.79
C ALA A 11 25.13 -36.75 -21.20
N THR A 12 23.90 -37.06 -21.61
CA THR A 12 23.57 -37.42 -22.98
C THR A 12 23.43 -36.15 -23.82
N VAL A 13 24.18 -36.04 -24.92
CA VAL A 13 24.25 -34.87 -25.79
C VAL A 13 24.23 -35.26 -27.25
N ASP A 14 23.90 -34.31 -28.13
CA ASP A 14 23.82 -34.54 -29.58
C ASP A 14 25.19 -34.73 -30.23
N ASN A 15 26.24 -34.11 -29.68
CA ASN A 15 27.60 -34.16 -30.21
C ASN A 15 28.67 -33.84 -29.13
N LEU A 16 29.87 -34.37 -29.32
CA LEU A 16 31.05 -34.08 -28.50
C LEU A 16 32.03 -33.18 -29.28
N GLN A 17 32.69 -32.29 -28.55
CA GLN A 17 33.78 -31.48 -29.07
C GLN A 17 35.09 -32.25 -28.93
N GLN A 18 35.84 -32.37 -30.01
CA GLN A 18 37.19 -32.91 -30.00
C GLN A 18 38.17 -31.81 -29.57
N LEU A 19 39.09 -32.14 -28.67
CA LEU A 19 40.10 -31.24 -28.15
C LEU A 19 41.47 -31.61 -28.72
N ASP A 20 42.25 -30.59 -29.09
CA ASP A 20 43.63 -30.80 -29.51
C ASP A 20 44.49 -31.26 -28.31
N PRO A 21 45.48 -32.13 -28.51
CA PRO A 21 46.30 -32.68 -27.42
C PRO A 21 46.96 -31.61 -26.55
N GLN A 22 47.43 -30.51 -27.15
CA GLN A 22 48.01 -29.37 -26.42
C GLN A 22 46.99 -28.67 -25.53
N THR A 23 45.73 -28.57 -25.97
CA THR A 23 44.65 -27.97 -25.18
C THR A 23 44.24 -28.86 -24.02
N VAL A 24 44.23 -30.19 -24.21
CA VAL A 24 43.96 -31.16 -23.13
C VAL A 24 45.02 -31.05 -22.04
N GLU A 25 46.29 -30.98 -22.41
CA GLU A 25 47.41 -30.87 -21.47
C GLU A 25 47.34 -29.56 -20.67
N GLN A 26 47.19 -28.41 -21.36
CA GLN A 26 47.05 -27.10 -20.72
C GLN A 26 45.87 -27.02 -19.74
N ILE A 27 44.71 -27.56 -20.12
CA ILE A 27 43.52 -27.55 -19.26
C ILE A 27 43.69 -28.51 -18.07
N SER A 28 44.32 -29.67 -18.29
CA SER A 28 44.54 -30.68 -17.26
C SER A 28 45.51 -30.20 -16.20
N GLU A 29 46.60 -29.54 -16.61
CA GLU A 29 47.56 -28.90 -15.70
C GLU A 29 46.93 -27.74 -14.92
N ARG A 30 46.19 -26.87 -15.61
CA ARG A 30 45.54 -25.69 -15.00
C ARG A 30 44.51 -26.08 -13.96
N ASN A 31 43.72 -27.12 -14.20
CA ASN A 31 42.64 -27.54 -13.31
C ASN A 31 43.02 -28.73 -12.39
N ARG A 32 44.23 -29.28 -12.53
CA ARG A 32 44.70 -30.50 -11.82
C ARG A 32 43.73 -31.69 -11.93
N GLU A 33 43.15 -31.87 -13.11
CA GLU A 33 42.17 -32.93 -13.41
C GLU A 33 42.54 -33.57 -14.77
N GLN A 34 42.44 -34.89 -14.91
CA GLN A 34 42.63 -35.53 -16.23
C GLN A 34 41.40 -35.29 -17.11
N VAL A 35 41.60 -34.60 -18.24
CA VAL A 35 40.51 -34.27 -19.16
C VAL A 35 40.48 -35.24 -20.36
N PRO A 36 39.33 -35.88 -20.67
CA PRO A 36 39.19 -36.72 -21.86
C PRO A 36 39.36 -35.92 -23.17
N PRO A 37 39.83 -36.55 -24.27
CA PRO A 37 40.07 -35.88 -25.56
C PRO A 37 38.79 -35.43 -26.28
N GLN A 38 37.61 -35.90 -25.84
CA GLN A 38 36.32 -35.49 -26.36
C GLN A 38 35.35 -35.23 -25.20
N ILE A 39 34.74 -34.04 -25.16
CA ILE A 39 33.79 -33.65 -24.10
C ILE A 39 32.65 -32.81 -24.68
N CYS A 40 31.53 -32.70 -23.97
CA CYS A 40 30.45 -31.82 -24.41
C CYS A 40 30.83 -30.34 -24.31
N MET A 41 30.16 -29.49 -25.09
CA MET A 41 30.46 -28.05 -25.16
C MET A 41 30.32 -27.33 -23.81
N SER A 42 29.44 -27.81 -22.92
CA SER A 42 29.30 -27.25 -21.57
C SER A 42 30.49 -27.58 -20.67
N CYS A 43 31.01 -28.81 -20.73
CA CYS A 43 32.25 -29.19 -20.03
C CYS A 43 33.44 -28.38 -20.54
N TYR A 44 33.56 -28.21 -21.86
CA TYR A 44 34.63 -27.41 -22.45
C TYR A 44 34.61 -25.96 -21.96
N ARG A 45 33.43 -25.31 -22.00
CA ARG A 45 33.28 -23.93 -21.50
C ARG A 45 33.62 -23.81 -20.01
N SER A 46 33.19 -24.76 -19.18
CA SER A 46 33.50 -24.77 -17.74
C SER A 46 35.00 -24.88 -17.48
N LEU A 47 35.69 -25.76 -18.21
CA LEU A 47 37.13 -25.98 -18.08
C LEU A 47 37.99 -24.80 -18.56
N VAL A 48 37.58 -24.14 -19.64
CA VAL A 48 38.29 -22.98 -20.20
C VAL A 48 38.08 -21.72 -19.34
N ALA A 49 36.87 -21.54 -18.81
CA ALA A 49 36.50 -20.39 -17.98
C ALA A 49 37.14 -20.43 -16.57
N GLY A 50 37.70 -21.56 -16.13
CA GLY A 50 38.22 -21.73 -14.76
C GLY A 50 37.13 -21.59 -13.69
N GLU A 51 35.87 -21.80 -14.06
CA GLU A 51 34.72 -21.69 -13.15
C GLU A 51 34.31 -23.09 -12.71
N SER A 52 34.46 -23.33 -11.40
CA SER A 52 33.83 -24.43 -10.69
C SER A 52 32.35 -24.52 -11.07
N SER A 53 31.95 -25.72 -11.47
CA SER A 53 30.61 -26.09 -11.90
C SER A 53 29.57 -25.95 -10.78
N THR A 54 29.18 -24.71 -10.45
CA THR A 54 27.94 -24.39 -9.71
C THR A 54 27.51 -22.94 -9.98
N LYS A 55 27.20 -22.57 -11.21
CA LYS A 55 26.19 -21.54 -11.47
C LYS A 55 24.93 -22.25 -11.94
N SER A 56 24.32 -22.97 -11.01
CA SER A 56 23.00 -23.56 -11.20
C SER A 56 22.00 -22.42 -11.41
N SER A 57 20.96 -22.66 -12.21
CA SER A 57 19.85 -21.73 -12.42
C SER A 57 19.33 -21.08 -11.13
N GLY A 58 19.44 -21.77 -9.98
CA GLY A 58 19.08 -21.27 -8.65
C GLY A 58 19.93 -20.10 -8.13
N SER A 59 21.23 -20.04 -8.40
CA SER A 59 22.08 -18.95 -7.90
C SER A 59 21.80 -17.63 -8.63
N ALA A 60 21.47 -17.70 -9.92
CA ALA A 60 21.06 -16.55 -10.72
C ALA A 60 19.69 -16.00 -10.26
N LEU A 61 18.74 -16.90 -9.97
CA LEU A 61 17.43 -16.54 -9.42
C LEU A 61 17.54 -15.86 -8.05
N LEU A 62 18.34 -16.42 -7.13
CA LEU A 62 18.59 -15.80 -5.81
C LEU A 62 19.27 -14.43 -5.92
N ALA A 63 20.22 -14.27 -6.85
CA ALA A 63 20.85 -12.99 -7.09
C ALA A 63 19.84 -11.96 -7.63
N GLN A 64 18.94 -12.37 -8.51
CA GLN A 64 17.87 -11.54 -9.05
C GLN A 64 16.85 -11.15 -7.98
N GLU A 65 16.46 -12.07 -7.10
CA GLU A 65 15.58 -11.81 -5.96
C GLU A 65 16.20 -10.81 -4.99
N ARG A 66 17.46 -11.01 -4.59
CA ARG A 66 18.20 -10.06 -3.74
C ARG A 66 18.30 -8.68 -4.38
N ALA A 67 18.57 -8.62 -5.68
CA ALA A 67 18.60 -7.36 -6.42
C ALA A 67 17.22 -6.67 -6.43
N ARG A 68 16.12 -7.44 -6.57
CA ARG A 68 14.74 -6.92 -6.49
C ARG A 68 14.43 -6.38 -5.09
N GLU A 69 14.81 -7.09 -4.04
CA GLU A 69 14.63 -6.65 -2.65
C GLU A 69 15.45 -5.40 -2.33
N GLN A 70 16.73 -5.37 -2.73
CA GLN A 70 17.58 -4.20 -2.59
C GLN A 70 17.01 -2.98 -3.33
N ARG A 71 16.48 -3.18 -4.54
CA ARG A 71 15.80 -2.11 -5.29
C ARG A 71 14.58 -1.58 -4.53
N LYS A 72 13.74 -2.44 -3.96
CA LYS A 72 12.60 -2.01 -3.13
C LYS A 72 13.05 -1.22 -1.91
N LEU A 73 14.10 -1.67 -1.22
CA LEU A 73 14.66 -0.96 -0.07
C LEU A 73 15.19 0.43 -0.45
N MET A 74 15.87 0.55 -1.58
CA MET A 74 16.35 1.84 -2.09
C MET A 74 15.19 2.78 -2.44
N LEU A 75 14.15 2.26 -3.13
CA LEU A 75 12.95 3.03 -3.44
C LEU A 75 12.25 3.50 -2.16
N TRP A 76 12.06 2.61 -1.18
CA TRP A 76 11.46 2.94 0.10
C TRP A 76 12.22 4.06 0.82
N LYS A 77 13.55 4.00 0.88
CA LYS A 77 14.37 5.07 1.48
C LYS A 77 14.22 6.41 0.76
N SER A 78 14.12 6.38 -0.57
CA SER A 78 13.99 7.59 -1.38
C SER A 78 12.60 8.24 -1.36
N ARG A 79 11.54 7.51 -0.97
CA ARG A 79 10.14 7.98 -1.11
C ARG A 79 9.86 9.34 -0.45
N VAL A 80 10.51 9.62 0.69
CA VAL A 80 10.29 10.86 1.45
C VAL A 80 10.79 12.09 0.69
N SER A 81 11.84 11.95 -0.15
CA SER A 81 12.34 13.07 -0.95
C SER A 81 11.33 13.49 -2.03
N LEU A 82 10.53 12.55 -2.54
CA LEU A 82 9.45 12.85 -3.49
C LEU A 82 8.36 13.71 -2.85
N ILE A 83 7.96 13.41 -1.61
CA ILE A 83 6.99 14.21 -0.86
C ILE A 83 7.54 15.61 -0.57
N LYS A 84 8.80 15.71 -0.13
CA LYS A 84 9.45 17.01 0.12
C LYS A 84 9.48 17.86 -1.14
N LYS A 85 9.87 17.26 -2.28
CA LYS A 85 9.86 17.93 -3.58
C LYS A 85 8.47 18.40 -3.97
N ALA A 86 7.46 17.52 -3.87
CA ALA A 86 6.09 17.85 -4.21
C ALA A 86 5.56 19.05 -3.40
N ARG A 87 5.82 19.07 -2.10
CA ARG A 87 5.42 20.17 -1.20
C ARG A 87 6.15 21.49 -1.52
N ALA A 88 7.43 21.43 -1.90
CA ALA A 88 8.16 22.61 -2.36
C ALA A 88 7.51 23.18 -3.65
N CYS A 89 7.23 22.32 -4.62
CA CYS A 89 6.52 22.72 -5.84
C CYS A 89 5.11 23.28 -5.56
N MET A 90 4.39 22.75 -4.57
CA MET A 90 3.09 23.30 -4.13
C MET A 90 3.23 24.73 -3.60
N ASN A 91 4.27 25.04 -2.82
CA ASN A 91 4.52 26.39 -2.32
C ASN A 91 4.87 27.37 -3.45
N GLU A 92 5.59 26.88 -4.46
CA GLU A 92 5.97 27.63 -5.66
C GLU A 92 4.82 27.72 -6.70
N LYS A 93 3.66 27.10 -6.43
CA LYS A 93 2.52 26.97 -7.35
C LYS A 93 2.83 26.20 -8.65
N ALA A 94 3.91 25.43 -8.66
CA ALA A 94 4.32 24.52 -9.72
C ALA A 94 3.49 23.21 -9.65
N PHE A 95 2.19 23.30 -9.92
CA PHE A 95 1.24 22.21 -9.66
C PHE A 95 1.47 20.96 -10.53
N SER A 96 1.94 21.13 -11.77
CA SER A 96 2.32 20.04 -12.66
C SER A 96 3.46 19.19 -12.09
N GLU A 97 4.54 19.83 -11.64
CA GLU A 97 5.70 19.18 -11.06
C GLU A 97 5.36 18.55 -9.70
N ALA A 98 4.49 19.19 -8.93
CA ALA A 98 3.95 18.64 -7.69
C ALA A 98 3.19 17.34 -7.95
N ALA A 99 2.26 17.32 -8.93
CA ALA A 99 1.50 16.13 -9.29
C ALA A 99 2.42 14.98 -9.72
N VAL A 100 3.39 15.24 -10.61
CA VAL A 100 4.36 14.22 -11.04
C VAL A 100 5.14 13.64 -9.85
N SER A 101 5.53 14.47 -8.89
CA SER A 101 6.28 14.03 -7.70
C SER A 101 5.40 13.18 -6.77
N TYR A 102 4.12 13.55 -6.59
CA TYR A 102 3.14 12.77 -5.83
C TYR A 102 2.80 11.44 -6.49
N GLU A 103 2.60 11.41 -7.81
CA GLU A 103 2.34 10.19 -8.57
C GLU A 103 3.53 9.23 -8.52
N LYS A 104 4.76 9.75 -8.62
CA LYS A 104 5.98 8.95 -8.43
C LYS A 104 6.05 8.34 -7.03
N TYR A 105 5.64 9.08 -6.01
CA TYR A 105 5.58 8.56 -4.65
C TYR A 105 4.59 7.38 -4.54
N ILE A 106 3.38 7.53 -5.09
CA ILE A 106 2.39 6.44 -5.13
C ILE A 106 2.97 5.24 -5.88
N ARG A 107 3.61 5.47 -7.02
CA ARG A 107 4.24 4.40 -7.82
C ARG A 107 5.34 3.67 -7.07
N VAL A 108 6.13 4.37 -6.26
CA VAL A 108 7.13 3.76 -5.38
C VAL A 108 6.46 2.82 -4.38
N LEU A 109 5.36 3.25 -3.76
CA LEU A 109 4.62 2.40 -2.83
C LEU A 109 4.08 1.15 -3.53
N GLU A 110 3.46 1.30 -4.69
CA GLU A 110 2.93 0.18 -5.47
C GLU A 110 4.00 -0.89 -5.76
N VAL A 111 5.20 -0.45 -6.18
CA VAL A 111 6.34 -1.36 -6.44
C VAL A 111 6.86 -2.01 -5.16
N VAL A 112 6.90 -1.27 -4.05
CA VAL A 112 7.37 -1.79 -2.74
C VAL A 112 6.40 -2.85 -2.20
N PHE A 113 5.10 -2.67 -2.40
CA PHE A 113 4.04 -3.59 -1.96
C PHE A 113 3.69 -4.67 -3.00
N ASP A 114 4.38 -4.73 -4.14
CA ASP A 114 4.11 -5.66 -5.26
C ASP A 114 2.66 -5.61 -5.79
N VAL A 115 2.07 -4.42 -5.86
CA VAL A 115 0.73 -4.20 -6.40
C VAL A 115 0.77 -3.52 -7.77
N GLN A 116 -0.26 -3.74 -8.58
CA GLN A 116 -0.38 -3.06 -9.86
C GLN A 116 -0.75 -1.58 -9.67
N ALA A 117 -0.60 -0.81 -10.76
CA ALA A 117 -0.95 0.61 -10.75
C ALA A 117 -2.41 0.80 -10.39
N GLY A 118 -2.70 1.62 -9.38
CA GLY A 118 -4.05 1.89 -8.90
C GLY A 118 -4.63 0.86 -7.93
N GLU A 119 -3.95 -0.25 -7.66
CA GLU A 119 -4.43 -1.30 -6.73
C GLU A 119 -4.00 -1.09 -5.27
N LEU A 120 -3.28 0.00 -4.99
CA LEU A 120 -2.88 0.34 -3.62
C LEU A 120 -4.12 0.59 -2.74
N THR A 121 -4.22 -0.14 -1.63
CA THR A 121 -5.29 -0.02 -0.62
C THR A 121 -4.70 0.09 0.80
N PRO A 122 -5.49 0.53 1.80
CA PRO A 122 -5.04 0.64 3.20
C PRO A 122 -4.56 -0.68 3.81
N GLU A 123 -5.05 -1.81 3.32
CA GLU A 123 -4.71 -3.16 3.79
C GLU A 123 -3.21 -3.47 3.71
N HIS A 124 -2.51 -2.87 2.75
CA HIS A 124 -1.07 -3.02 2.57
C HIS A 124 -0.22 -2.36 3.68
N PHE A 125 -0.84 -1.53 4.52
CA PHE A 125 -0.16 -0.75 5.57
C PHE A 125 -0.45 -1.25 6.99
N LYS A 126 -1.04 -2.44 7.14
CA LYS A 126 -1.46 -3.02 8.43
C LYS A 126 -0.32 -3.29 9.42
N ASP A 127 0.90 -3.44 8.94
CA ASP A 127 2.06 -3.58 9.82
C ASP A 127 2.26 -2.29 10.63
N SER A 128 2.39 -2.41 11.95
CA SER A 128 2.46 -1.26 12.87
C SER A 128 3.52 -0.23 12.48
N ALA A 129 4.64 -0.67 11.89
CA ALA A 129 5.72 0.17 11.37
C ALA A 129 5.33 1.07 10.18
N ARG A 130 4.20 0.80 9.52
CA ARG A 130 3.77 1.47 8.27
C ARG A 130 2.46 2.26 8.42
N THR A 131 1.80 2.20 9.57
CA THR A 131 0.55 2.93 9.87
C THR A 131 0.70 4.44 9.68
N GLN A 132 1.86 5.02 9.99
CA GLN A 132 2.13 6.45 9.79
C GLN A 132 2.08 6.86 8.31
N GLU A 133 2.42 5.93 7.41
CA GLU A 133 2.41 6.17 5.96
C GLU A 133 0.99 6.34 5.42
N LEU A 134 -0.04 5.76 6.05
CA LEU A 134 -1.45 5.98 5.68
C LEU A 134 -1.81 7.47 5.69
N THR A 135 -1.35 8.19 6.73
CA THR A 135 -1.54 9.64 6.85
C THR A 135 -0.85 10.40 5.72
N VAL A 136 0.35 9.97 5.33
CA VAL A 136 1.08 10.57 4.21
C VAL A 136 0.33 10.33 2.91
N VAL A 137 -0.07 9.10 2.63
CA VAL A 137 -0.85 8.73 1.44
C VAL A 137 -2.17 9.50 1.36
N ALA A 138 -2.91 9.61 2.46
CA ALA A 138 -4.13 10.42 2.51
C ALA A 138 -3.84 11.91 2.22
N SER A 139 -2.77 12.48 2.79
CA SER A 139 -2.38 13.86 2.48
C SER A 139 -2.00 14.07 1.01
N VAL A 140 -1.37 13.06 0.38
CA VAL A 140 -1.01 13.08 -1.04
C VAL A 140 -2.25 13.08 -1.93
N PHE A 141 -3.22 12.19 -1.65
CA PHE A 141 -4.46 12.17 -2.44
C PHE A 141 -5.30 13.44 -2.25
N TRP A 142 -5.28 14.05 -1.06
CA TRP A 142 -5.90 15.36 -0.84
C TRP A 142 -5.24 16.47 -1.67
N ASP A 143 -3.91 16.46 -1.80
CA ASP A 143 -3.19 17.43 -2.63
C ASP A 143 -3.46 17.21 -4.11
N LEU A 144 -3.40 15.95 -4.59
CA LEU A 144 -3.74 15.61 -5.97
C LEU A 144 -5.18 15.98 -6.33
N LEU A 145 -6.13 15.75 -5.43
CA LEU A 145 -7.53 16.15 -5.60
C LEU A 145 -7.66 17.66 -5.89
N ARG A 146 -6.87 18.50 -5.21
CA ARG A 146 -6.85 19.95 -5.39
C ARG A 146 -6.07 20.38 -6.64
N ILE A 147 -4.94 19.72 -6.93
CA ILE A 147 -4.16 19.99 -8.14
C ILE A 147 -4.99 19.69 -9.40
N TYR A 148 -5.69 18.56 -9.44
CA TYR A 148 -6.51 18.19 -10.61
C TYR A 148 -7.78 19.04 -10.75
N ASP A 149 -8.22 19.73 -9.70
CA ASP A 149 -9.30 20.73 -9.81
C ASP A 149 -8.90 21.96 -10.66
N THR A 150 -7.60 22.15 -10.95
CA THR A 150 -7.13 23.31 -11.72
C THR A 150 -7.66 23.34 -13.16
N SER A 151 -8.06 22.20 -13.74
CA SER A 151 -8.59 22.10 -15.10
C SER A 151 -9.56 20.92 -15.23
N GLU A 152 -10.67 21.13 -15.93
CA GLU A 152 -11.67 20.09 -16.23
C GLU A 152 -11.08 18.88 -16.98
N LYS A 153 -9.99 19.07 -17.73
CA LYS A 153 -9.26 18.00 -18.42
C LYS A 153 -8.81 16.87 -17.47
N TYR A 154 -8.61 17.18 -16.20
CA TYR A 154 -8.15 16.21 -15.20
C TYR A 154 -9.29 15.59 -14.38
N GLY A 155 -10.56 15.74 -14.79
CA GLY A 155 -11.73 15.25 -14.06
C GLY A 155 -11.65 13.78 -13.66
N ASP A 156 -11.25 12.88 -14.57
CA ASP A 156 -11.11 11.45 -14.27
C ASP A 156 -10.04 11.19 -13.20
N ARG A 157 -8.90 11.88 -13.31
CA ARG A 157 -7.80 11.77 -12.35
C ARG A 157 -8.20 12.34 -10.98
N GLN A 158 -8.96 13.43 -10.98
CA GLN A 158 -9.53 14.03 -9.78
C GLN A 158 -10.51 13.06 -9.09
N GLY A 159 -11.38 12.40 -9.87
CA GLY A 159 -12.32 11.40 -9.38
C GLY A 159 -11.61 10.19 -8.75
N LEU A 160 -10.56 9.68 -9.40
CA LEU A 160 -9.73 8.60 -8.86
C LEU A 160 -9.03 9.01 -7.56
N ALA A 161 -8.47 10.23 -7.51
CA ALA A 161 -7.86 10.77 -6.29
C ALA A 161 -8.89 10.90 -5.16
N ALA A 162 -10.11 11.37 -5.45
CA ALA A 162 -11.22 11.43 -4.50
C ALA A 162 -11.59 10.04 -3.94
N GLN A 163 -11.75 9.05 -4.82
CA GLN A 163 -12.08 7.68 -4.42
C GLN A 163 -11.00 7.09 -3.50
N LYS A 164 -9.73 7.23 -3.90
CA LYS A 164 -8.61 6.77 -3.09
C LYS A 164 -8.51 7.53 -1.78
N LEU A 165 -8.67 8.84 -1.77
CA LEU A 165 -8.70 9.63 -0.54
C LEU A 165 -9.74 9.09 0.44
N ALA A 166 -10.98 8.84 -0.01
CA ALA A 166 -12.03 8.28 0.86
C ALA A 166 -11.67 6.90 1.43
N GLN A 167 -10.96 6.05 0.67
CA GLN A 167 -10.51 4.75 1.15
C GLN A 167 -9.46 4.88 2.26
N PHE A 168 -8.45 5.75 2.08
CA PHE A 168 -7.34 5.90 3.02
C PHE A 168 -7.70 6.75 4.24
N LEU A 169 -8.43 7.85 4.06
CA LEU A 169 -8.60 8.90 5.04
C LEU A 169 -9.18 8.41 6.38
N ARG A 170 -10.09 7.43 6.35
CA ARG A 170 -10.75 6.89 7.56
C ARG A 170 -9.79 6.27 8.58
N PHE A 171 -8.63 5.79 8.11
CA PHE A 171 -7.63 5.14 8.95
C PHE A 171 -6.55 6.12 9.44
N THR A 172 -6.80 7.42 9.30
CA THR A 172 -5.82 8.46 9.60
C THR A 172 -6.35 9.47 10.62
N PRO A 173 -5.49 10.01 11.50
CA PRO A 173 -5.89 11.00 12.49
C PRO A 173 -6.29 12.35 11.86
N ILE A 174 -5.94 12.59 10.59
CA ILE A 174 -6.25 13.83 9.87
C ILE A 174 -7.65 13.85 9.23
N TYR A 175 -8.44 12.78 9.38
CA TYR A 175 -9.80 12.67 8.87
C TYR A 175 -10.68 13.91 9.10
N PRO A 176 -10.88 14.41 10.36
CA PRO A 176 -11.79 15.51 10.61
C PRO A 176 -11.31 16.83 9.98
N ASP A 177 -10.00 17.02 9.88
CA ASP A 177 -9.42 18.23 9.29
C ASP A 177 -9.60 18.25 7.77
N ILE A 178 -9.40 17.11 7.12
CA ILE A 178 -9.56 16.98 5.67
C ILE A 178 -11.03 17.14 5.27
N LEU A 179 -11.99 16.59 6.03
CA LEU A 179 -13.41 16.79 5.73
C LEU A 179 -13.83 18.26 5.86
N ARG A 180 -13.45 18.95 6.94
CA ARG A 180 -13.73 20.38 7.09
C ARG A 180 -13.13 21.20 5.95
N LYS A 181 -11.89 20.87 5.54
CA LYS A 181 -11.23 21.50 4.40
C LYS A 181 -11.97 21.19 3.08
N ALA A 182 -12.48 19.99 2.90
CA ALA A 182 -13.24 19.60 1.71
C ALA A 182 -14.59 20.30 1.61
N GLU A 183 -15.30 20.45 2.72
CA GLU A 183 -16.55 21.21 2.78
C GLU A 183 -16.32 22.67 2.39
N SER A 184 -15.28 23.30 2.94
CA SER A 184 -14.88 24.66 2.57
C SER A 184 -14.48 24.75 1.09
N PHE A 185 -13.63 23.83 0.64
CA PHE A 185 -13.13 23.78 -0.74
C PHE A 185 -14.26 23.55 -1.75
N SER A 186 -15.31 22.80 -1.40
CA SER A 186 -16.45 22.53 -2.28
C SER A 186 -17.20 23.78 -2.75
N ARG A 187 -17.07 24.90 -2.02
CA ARG A 187 -17.68 26.19 -2.36
C ARG A 187 -16.93 26.93 -3.46
N THR A 188 -15.63 26.65 -3.61
CA THR A 188 -14.73 27.34 -4.54
C THR A 188 -14.13 26.42 -5.60
N ALA A 189 -14.43 25.11 -5.54
CA ALA A 189 -13.91 24.12 -6.47
C ALA A 189 -14.49 24.32 -7.87
N LYS A 190 -13.67 24.07 -8.90
CA LYS A 190 -14.13 24.05 -10.28
C LYS A 190 -15.05 22.85 -10.53
N ASN A 191 -14.78 21.72 -9.89
CA ASN A 191 -15.59 20.49 -9.97
C ASN A 191 -16.26 20.14 -8.63
N PRO A 192 -17.26 20.91 -8.16
CA PRO A 192 -17.87 20.72 -6.84
C PRO A 192 -18.58 19.36 -6.71
N ALA A 193 -19.06 18.77 -7.80
CA ALA A 193 -19.71 17.47 -7.80
C ALA A 193 -18.77 16.34 -7.35
N ILE A 194 -17.50 16.36 -7.78
CA ILE A 194 -16.49 15.38 -7.37
C ILE A 194 -16.19 15.53 -5.87
N ILE A 195 -16.06 16.76 -5.39
CA ILE A 195 -15.79 17.04 -3.98
C ILE A 195 -16.96 16.58 -3.09
N ARG A 196 -18.21 16.86 -3.48
CA ARG A 196 -19.40 16.38 -2.75
C ARG A 196 -19.48 14.86 -2.73
N THR A 197 -19.15 14.21 -3.84
CA THR A 197 -19.10 12.74 -3.92
C THR A 197 -18.03 12.18 -2.99
N PHE A 198 -16.85 12.81 -2.95
CA PHE A 198 -15.79 12.48 -1.98
C PHE A 198 -16.28 12.61 -0.53
N ILE A 199 -16.88 13.75 -0.16
CA ILE A 199 -17.37 14.00 1.20
C ILE A 199 -18.39 12.93 1.58
N LYS A 200 -19.36 12.66 0.69
CA LYS A 200 -20.36 11.59 0.91
C LYS A 200 -19.69 10.24 1.12
N ALA A 201 -18.80 9.84 0.21
CA ALA A 201 -18.10 8.56 0.29
C ALA A 201 -17.23 8.45 1.55
N ALA A 202 -16.55 9.51 1.97
CA ALA A 202 -15.73 9.53 3.18
C ALA A 202 -16.60 9.43 4.45
N SER A 203 -17.76 10.09 4.47
CA SER A 203 -18.69 10.09 5.60
C SER A 203 -19.53 8.82 5.72
N GLU A 204 -19.94 8.19 4.61
CA GLU A 204 -20.63 6.89 4.60
C GLU A 204 -19.73 5.76 5.13
N ASN A 205 -18.44 5.92 4.93
CA ASN A 205 -17.41 4.95 5.32
C ASN A 205 -16.89 5.13 6.75
N LYS A 206 -17.38 6.13 7.48
CA LYS A 206 -17.16 6.28 8.91
C LYS A 206 -18.02 5.24 9.61
N GLY A 207 -17.41 4.43 10.46
CA GLY A 207 -18.21 3.68 11.42
C GLY A 207 -19.07 4.67 12.20
N LYS A 208 -20.39 4.58 12.10
CA LYS A 208 -21.31 5.52 12.76
C LYS A 208 -21.64 4.97 14.14
N CYS A 209 -21.57 5.83 15.16
CA CYS A 209 -22.15 5.53 16.48
C CYS A 209 -23.64 5.93 16.45
N PHE A 210 -24.45 5.21 15.65
CA PHE A 210 -25.83 5.60 15.30
C PHE A 210 -26.68 5.97 16.51
N ILE A 211 -26.66 5.15 17.58
CA ILE A 211 -27.43 5.41 18.80
C ILE A 211 -26.95 6.69 19.49
N ALA A 212 -25.64 6.91 19.58
CA ALA A 212 -25.08 8.09 20.23
C ALA A 212 -25.38 9.36 19.41
N THR A 213 -25.23 9.30 18.08
CA THR A 213 -25.56 10.41 17.18
C THR A 213 -27.04 10.78 17.27
N SER A 214 -27.95 9.79 17.28
CA SER A 214 -29.40 10.04 17.46
C SER A 214 -29.71 10.64 18.84
N ALA A 215 -29.09 10.14 19.89
CA ALA A 215 -29.32 10.59 21.27
C ALA A 215 -28.84 12.03 21.53
N PHE A 216 -27.67 12.41 20.98
CA PHE A 216 -27.06 13.72 21.18
C PHE A 216 -27.35 14.73 20.06
N GLY A 217 -27.92 14.28 18.93
CA GLY A 217 -28.39 15.14 17.84
C GLY A 217 -27.28 15.71 16.93
N SER A 218 -26.02 15.38 17.17
CA SER A 218 -24.90 15.78 16.32
C SER A 218 -23.82 14.71 16.30
N GLU A 219 -23.17 14.56 15.15
CA GLU A 219 -21.99 13.71 15.01
C GLU A 219 -20.74 14.31 15.68
N ASP A 220 -20.75 15.61 15.94
CA ASP A 220 -19.60 16.37 16.43
C ASP A 220 -19.69 16.71 17.91
N CYS A 221 -20.70 16.19 18.63
CA CYS A 221 -20.74 16.36 20.07
C CYS A 221 -19.59 15.59 20.74
N ILE A 222 -19.08 16.14 21.84
CA ILE A 222 -17.93 15.59 22.56
C ILE A 222 -18.19 14.14 22.98
N GLU A 223 -19.41 13.82 23.43
CA GLU A 223 -19.77 12.46 23.83
C GLU A 223 -19.65 11.44 22.69
N VAL A 224 -20.12 11.78 21.47
CA VAL A 224 -20.01 10.91 20.29
C VAL A 224 -18.55 10.76 19.86
N LEU A 225 -17.76 11.84 19.93
CA LEU A 225 -16.35 11.81 19.60
C LEU A 225 -15.57 10.90 20.56
N VAL A 226 -15.82 10.98 21.87
CA VAL A 226 -15.18 10.10 22.86
C VAL A 226 -15.50 8.63 22.57
N LEU A 227 -16.78 8.30 22.34
CA LEU A 227 -17.20 6.93 22.06
C LEU A 227 -16.55 6.38 20.77
N ARG A 228 -16.39 7.23 19.74
CA ARG A 228 -15.67 6.88 18.51
C ARG A 228 -14.19 6.62 18.79
N ILE A 229 -13.53 7.50 19.55
CA ILE A 229 -12.12 7.32 19.93
C ILE A 229 -11.93 6.00 20.67
N TRP A 230 -12.78 5.70 21.66
CA TRP A 230 -12.70 4.43 22.38
C TRP A 230 -12.92 3.21 21.48
N ARG A 231 -13.91 3.27 20.59
CA ARG A 231 -14.12 2.23 19.60
C ARG A 231 -12.86 1.99 18.76
N ASP A 232 -12.26 3.08 18.29
CA ASP A 232 -11.14 3.01 17.36
C ASP A 232 -9.83 2.60 18.05
N GLN A 233 -9.57 3.09 19.27
CA GLN A 233 -8.33 2.85 20.02
C GLN A 233 -8.37 1.64 20.95
N THR A 234 -9.56 1.15 21.32
CA THR A 234 -9.71 0.01 22.24
C THR A 234 -10.36 -1.18 21.56
N LEU A 235 -11.58 -1.02 21.00
CA LEU A 235 -12.32 -2.16 20.46
C LEU A 235 -11.68 -2.71 19.18
N ASN A 236 -11.26 -1.85 18.25
CA ASN A 236 -10.71 -2.30 16.96
C ASN A 236 -9.36 -3.03 17.06
N HIS A 237 -8.67 -2.91 18.20
CA HIS A 237 -7.39 -3.59 18.45
C HIS A 237 -7.54 -5.09 18.77
N SER A 238 -8.76 -5.56 19.08
CA SER A 238 -9.01 -6.97 19.42
C SER A 238 -10.01 -7.64 18.46
N MET A 239 -9.86 -8.94 18.22
CA MET A 239 -10.85 -9.72 17.46
C MET A 239 -12.28 -9.61 18.04
N PRO A 240 -12.51 -9.82 19.35
CA PRO A 240 -13.85 -9.67 19.92
C PRO A 240 -14.39 -8.25 19.80
N GLY A 241 -13.55 -7.22 19.99
CA GLY A 241 -13.98 -5.83 19.84
C GLY A 241 -14.39 -5.50 18.40
N ARG A 242 -13.69 -6.01 17.38
CA ARG A 242 -14.12 -5.85 15.97
C ARG A 242 -15.46 -6.53 15.67
N ILE A 243 -15.72 -7.70 16.25
CA ILE A 243 -17.02 -8.39 16.11
C ILE A 243 -18.11 -7.54 16.76
N PHE A 244 -17.89 -7.04 17.97
CA PHE A 244 -18.82 -6.16 18.67
C PHE A 244 -19.17 -4.92 17.84
N VAL A 245 -18.15 -4.25 17.27
CA VAL A 245 -18.35 -3.07 16.41
C VAL A 245 -19.23 -3.40 15.20
N ARG A 246 -18.99 -4.52 14.53
CA ARG A 246 -19.79 -4.94 13.38
C ARG A 246 -21.23 -5.24 13.76
N CYS A 247 -21.46 -5.97 14.85
CA CYS A 247 -22.81 -6.24 15.35
C CYS A 247 -23.53 -4.93 15.71
N TYR A 248 -22.83 -4.02 16.39
CA TYR A 248 -23.36 -2.70 16.71
C TYR A 248 -23.73 -1.94 15.44
N GLU A 249 -22.85 -1.83 14.46
CA GLU A 249 -23.12 -1.09 13.20
C GLU A 249 -24.23 -1.71 12.37
N TRP A 250 -24.47 -3.02 12.52
CA TRP A 250 -25.57 -3.71 11.85
C TRP A 250 -26.93 -3.48 12.52
N VAL A 251 -26.99 -3.52 13.85
CA VAL A 251 -28.26 -3.40 14.62
C VAL A 251 -28.63 -1.94 14.92
N SER A 252 -27.62 -1.12 15.19
CA SER A 252 -27.83 0.25 15.69
C SER A 252 -28.56 1.21 14.74
N PRO A 253 -28.55 1.10 13.40
CA PRO A 253 -29.32 1.99 12.53
C PRO A 253 -30.82 1.95 12.81
N SER A 254 -31.41 0.76 12.89
CA SER A 254 -32.85 0.59 13.16
C SER A 254 -33.22 1.04 14.58
N LEU A 255 -32.33 0.82 15.55
CA LEU A 255 -32.53 1.31 16.91
C LEU A 255 -32.44 2.83 17.01
N ALA A 256 -31.54 3.45 16.26
CA ALA A 256 -31.39 4.90 16.20
C ALA A 256 -32.61 5.55 15.55
N GLU A 257 -33.16 4.96 14.49
CA GLU A 257 -34.39 5.43 13.87
C GLU A 257 -35.58 5.36 14.85
N LEU A 258 -35.72 4.25 15.59
CA LEU A 258 -36.75 4.15 16.64
C LEU A 258 -36.55 5.21 17.73
N LEU A 259 -35.30 5.47 18.12
CA LEU A 259 -34.97 6.50 19.12
C LEU A 259 -35.24 7.92 18.62
N ASP A 260 -35.11 8.18 17.32
CA ASP A 260 -35.48 9.46 16.71
C ASP A 260 -36.99 9.71 16.76
N HIS A 261 -37.80 8.67 16.56
CA HIS A 261 -39.25 8.74 16.73
C HIS A 261 -39.67 8.87 18.20
N ALA A 262 -38.90 8.29 19.12
CA ALA A 262 -39.15 8.30 20.56
C ALA A 262 -38.28 9.33 21.30
N SER A 263 -38.44 10.61 20.99
CA SER A 263 -37.65 11.71 21.57
C SER A 263 -37.61 11.74 23.11
N VAL A 264 -38.66 11.24 23.76
CA VAL A 264 -38.79 11.11 25.23
C VAL A 264 -37.76 10.14 25.84
N LEU A 265 -37.25 9.18 25.07
CA LEU A 265 -36.23 8.22 25.52
C LEU A 265 -34.80 8.78 25.42
N LYS A 266 -34.58 9.84 24.61
CA LYS A 266 -33.25 10.42 24.39
C LYS A 266 -32.56 10.90 25.68
N PRO A 267 -33.21 11.54 26.66
CA PRO A 267 -32.57 11.89 27.94
C PRO A 267 -32.03 10.67 28.71
N LEU A 268 -32.79 9.57 28.73
CA LEU A 268 -32.39 8.33 29.39
C LEU A 268 -31.17 7.71 28.69
N VAL A 269 -31.22 7.61 27.35
CA VAL A 269 -30.09 7.09 26.56
C VAL A 269 -28.85 7.96 26.74
N ARG A 270 -28.99 9.29 26.76
CA ARG A 270 -27.86 10.20 27.04
C ARG A 270 -27.27 9.97 28.43
N ALA A 271 -28.09 9.73 29.45
CA ALA A 271 -27.61 9.44 30.81
C ALA A 271 -26.80 8.13 30.86
N LEU A 272 -27.29 7.06 30.23
CA LEU A 272 -26.59 5.77 30.13
C LEU A 272 -25.28 5.89 29.36
N LEU A 273 -25.29 6.60 28.22
CA LEU A 273 -24.07 6.82 27.43
C LEU A 273 -23.04 7.65 28.20
N ARG A 274 -23.44 8.69 28.94
CA ARG A 274 -22.53 9.47 29.77
C ARG A 274 -21.93 8.65 30.91
N MET A 275 -22.73 7.78 31.54
CA MET A 275 -22.23 6.83 32.53
C MET A 275 -21.17 5.92 31.93
N TRP A 276 -21.44 5.35 30.75
CA TRP A 276 -20.49 4.51 30.03
C TRP A 276 -19.21 5.24 29.65
N ILE A 277 -19.33 6.48 29.16
CA ILE A 277 -18.19 7.36 28.87
C ILE A 277 -17.31 7.54 30.12
N GLY A 278 -17.91 7.73 31.30
CA GLY A 278 -17.18 7.84 32.56
C GLY A 278 -16.42 6.57 32.97
N VAL A 279 -16.89 5.40 32.56
CA VAL A 279 -16.19 4.11 32.74
C VAL A 279 -15.03 3.98 31.76
N VAL A 280 -15.23 4.43 30.53
CA VAL A 280 -14.31 4.26 29.41
C VAL A 280 -13.11 5.23 29.43
N ILE A 281 -13.28 6.42 30.00
CA ILE A 281 -12.21 7.42 30.12
C ILE A 281 -11.28 7.13 31.32
N ARG A 282 -11.69 6.27 32.26
CA ARG A 282 -10.86 5.85 33.41
C ARG A 282 -9.82 4.83 33.03
#